data_AF-A0A8J3PRJ4-F1
#
_entry.id   AF-A0A8J3PRJ4-F1
#
_cell.length_a   1.000
_cell.length_b   1.000
_cell.length_c   1.000
_cell.angle_alpha   90.00
_cell.angle_beta   90.00
_cell.angle_gamma   90.00
#
_symmetry.space_group_name_H-M   'P 1'
#
loop_
_entity.id
_entity.type
_entity.pdbx_description
1 polymer ?
#
loop_
_entity_poly.entity_id
_entity_poly.type
_entity_poly.pdbx_seq_one_letter_code
_entity_poly.pdbx_strand_id
1 'polypeptide(L)'
;MIRALVFDVGETLIDETRIWTRWADRLGVPRGTFIGLIGGMAALDRPLREAFELVRPGIDLGAEMAAWRAEDPDGLRENFDEDDLYPDVRQGLSALREAGYRLIVAGNQPPQAYDALAAMDLPVDGIHTSAAWRVEKPEPAFFAKVAEVAEHAPEEILYVGDRVDNDVLPARRAGMRAALLRRGPWGLLHAGRPEAAQADMVVDGLTELAERLG
;
A
#
# COMPACT_ATOMS: atom_id res chain seq x y z
N MET A 1 -9.09 -19.53 12.46
CA MET A 1 -8.35 -18.60 13.36
C MET A 1 -7.27 -17.95 12.50
N ILE A 2 -7.02 -16.66 12.63
CA ILE A 2 -5.94 -16.00 11.87
C ILE A 2 -4.59 -16.52 12.34
N ARG A 3 -3.68 -16.77 11.39
CA ARG A 3 -2.31 -17.25 11.65
C ARG A 3 -1.26 -16.42 10.93
N ALA A 4 -1.62 -15.78 9.81
CA ALA A 4 -0.74 -14.89 9.07
C ALA A 4 -1.42 -13.56 8.75
N LEU A 5 -0.62 -12.49 8.76
CA LEU A 5 -1.01 -11.17 8.30
C LEU A 5 -0.16 -10.79 7.09
N VAL A 6 -0.82 -10.26 6.07
CA VAL A 6 -0.17 -9.81 4.84
C VAL A 6 -0.48 -8.33 4.67
N PHE A 7 0.56 -7.49 4.62
CA PHE A 7 0.43 -6.04 4.56
C PHE A 7 0.70 -5.55 3.15
N ASP A 8 -0.19 -4.69 2.64
CA ASP A 8 0.14 -3.82 1.52
C ASP A 8 1.26 -2.82 1.91
N VAL A 9 1.73 -2.03 0.93
CA VAL A 9 2.86 -1.11 1.10
C VAL A 9 2.39 0.34 1.18
N GLY A 10 1.91 0.90 0.05
CA GLY A 10 1.48 2.29 -0.04
C GLY A 10 0.26 2.54 0.84
N GLU A 11 0.30 3.62 1.61
CA GLU A 11 -0.72 4.00 2.59
C GLU A 11 -1.07 2.92 3.63
N THR A 12 -0.27 1.85 3.72
CA THR A 12 -0.39 0.79 4.72
C THR A 12 0.83 0.76 5.62
N LEU A 13 2.03 0.69 5.05
CA LEU A 13 3.29 0.84 5.78
C LEU A 13 3.94 2.20 5.49
N ILE A 14 3.81 2.68 4.26
CA ILE A 14 4.47 3.89 3.74
C ILE A 14 3.44 5.02 3.59
N ASP A 15 3.69 6.16 4.21
CA ASP A 15 3.00 7.43 3.94
C ASP A 15 3.51 8.00 2.61
N GLU A 16 2.67 7.99 1.57
CA GLU A 16 3.09 8.41 0.23
C GLU A 16 3.08 9.93 0.08
N THR A 17 2.80 10.71 1.12
CA THR A 17 2.80 12.19 1.09
C THR A 17 4.12 12.74 0.55
N ARG A 18 5.27 12.20 0.96
CA ARG A 18 6.57 12.64 0.43
C ARG A 18 6.73 12.31 -1.05
N ILE A 19 6.18 11.20 -1.53
CA ILE A 19 6.17 10.84 -2.96
C ILE A 19 5.34 11.88 -3.74
N TRP A 20 4.13 12.18 -3.28
CA TRP A 20 3.25 13.14 -3.98
C TRP A 20 3.77 14.57 -3.95
N THR A 21 4.38 15.00 -2.85
CA THR A 21 4.99 16.32 -2.76
C THR A 21 6.22 16.45 -3.67
N ARG A 22 7.03 15.40 -3.80
CA ARG A 22 8.15 15.36 -4.77
C ARG A 22 7.65 15.45 -6.21
N TRP A 23 6.57 14.76 -6.54
CA TRP A 23 5.93 14.91 -7.86
C TRP A 23 5.41 16.32 -8.10
N ALA A 24 4.78 16.95 -7.10
CA ALA A 24 4.33 18.33 -7.22
C ALA A 24 5.50 19.29 -7.51
N ASP A 25 6.61 19.12 -6.79
CA ASP A 25 7.84 19.89 -6.99
C ASP A 25 8.42 19.65 -8.40
N ARG A 26 8.46 18.38 -8.87
CA ARG A 26 8.95 18.02 -10.21
C ARG A 26 8.09 18.59 -11.34
N LEU A 27 6.79 18.70 -11.11
CA LEU A 27 5.83 19.26 -12.07
C LEU A 27 5.75 20.79 -12.02
N GLY A 28 6.30 21.41 -10.97
CA GLY A 28 6.29 22.87 -10.78
C GLY A 28 4.95 23.41 -10.29
N VAL A 29 4.19 22.63 -9.52
CA VAL A 29 2.88 23.03 -8.97
C VAL A 29 2.88 23.02 -7.44
N PRO A 30 1.99 23.80 -6.79
CA PRO A 30 1.89 23.78 -5.33
C PRO A 30 1.55 22.37 -4.81
N ARG A 31 2.28 21.93 -3.78
CA ARG A 31 2.09 20.62 -3.12
C ARG A 31 0.64 20.34 -2.75
N GLY A 32 -0.04 21.31 -2.12
CA GLY A 32 -1.45 21.18 -1.75
C GLY A 32 -2.40 21.01 -2.94
N THR A 33 -2.08 21.60 -4.10
CA THR A 33 -2.85 21.41 -5.33
C THR A 33 -2.73 19.97 -5.82
N PHE A 34 -1.51 19.44 -5.88
CA PHE A 34 -1.32 18.08 -6.37
C PHE A 34 -1.92 17.03 -5.43
N ILE A 35 -1.68 17.15 -4.11
CA ILE A 35 -2.30 16.27 -3.10
C ILE A 35 -3.83 16.32 -3.20
N GLY A 36 -4.41 17.51 -3.39
CA GLY A 36 -5.84 17.68 -3.59
C GLY A 36 -6.37 16.95 -4.83
N LEU A 37 -5.60 16.91 -5.92
CA LEU A 37 -5.94 16.14 -7.12
C LEU A 37 -5.87 14.63 -6.85
N ILE A 38 -4.86 14.14 -6.14
CA ILE A 38 -4.75 12.72 -5.74
C ILE A 38 -5.97 12.32 -4.90
N GLY A 39 -6.31 13.11 -3.88
CA GLY A 39 -7.52 12.90 -3.08
C GLY A 39 -8.81 12.98 -3.92
N GLY A 40 -8.86 13.87 -4.90
CA GLY A 40 -9.97 13.95 -5.87
C GLY A 40 -10.09 12.69 -6.75
N MET A 41 -8.97 12.09 -7.17
CA MET A 41 -8.98 10.83 -7.91
C MET A 41 -9.53 9.70 -7.04
N ALA A 42 -9.10 9.61 -5.78
CA ALA A 42 -9.63 8.66 -4.81
C ALA A 42 -11.13 8.86 -4.55
N ALA A 43 -11.58 10.11 -4.37
CA ALA A 43 -12.98 10.42 -4.08
C ALA A 43 -13.94 10.09 -5.24
N LEU A 44 -13.45 10.21 -6.48
CA LEU A 44 -14.25 10.04 -7.69
C LEU A 44 -14.02 8.68 -8.38
N ASP A 45 -13.26 7.77 -7.77
CA ASP A 45 -12.84 6.49 -8.35
C ASP A 45 -12.20 6.66 -9.74
N ARG A 46 -11.43 7.74 -9.91
CA ARG A 46 -10.73 8.03 -11.16
C ARG A 46 -9.30 7.49 -11.10
N PRO A 47 -8.73 7.05 -12.23
CA PRO A 47 -7.34 6.65 -12.31
C PRO A 47 -6.37 7.75 -11.86
N LEU A 48 -5.36 7.37 -11.05
CA LEU A 48 -4.33 8.28 -10.52
C LEU A 48 -3.67 9.13 -11.62
N ARG A 49 -3.39 8.53 -12.78
CA ARG A 49 -2.77 9.21 -13.95
C ARG A 49 -3.51 10.47 -14.38
N GLU A 50 -4.82 10.57 -14.12
CA GLU A 50 -5.62 11.73 -14.52
C GLU A 50 -5.29 12.96 -13.67
N ALA A 51 -4.77 12.80 -12.44
CA ALA A 51 -4.23 13.92 -11.66
C ALA A 51 -3.04 14.59 -12.37
N PHE A 52 -2.17 13.78 -12.99
CA PHE A 52 -1.03 14.28 -13.75
C PHE A 52 -1.47 14.99 -15.04
N GLU A 53 -2.42 14.40 -15.76
CA GLU A 53 -2.98 14.99 -16.98
C GLU A 53 -3.68 16.34 -16.71
N LEU A 54 -4.35 16.49 -15.56
CA LEU A 54 -4.96 17.76 -15.14
C LEU A 54 -3.92 18.85 -14.86
N VAL A 55 -2.74 18.48 -14.34
CA VAL A 55 -1.64 19.43 -14.09
C VAL A 55 -0.90 19.77 -15.38
N ARG A 56 -0.60 18.78 -16.20
CA ARG A 56 0.16 18.91 -17.45
C ARG A 56 -0.51 18.07 -18.53
N PRO A 57 -1.43 18.64 -19.32
CA PRO A 57 -2.09 17.92 -20.40
C PRO A 57 -1.10 17.36 -21.42
N GLY A 58 -1.29 16.10 -21.83
CA GLY A 58 -0.42 15.37 -22.75
C GLY A 58 0.91 14.92 -22.13
N ILE A 59 1.02 14.86 -20.80
CA ILE A 59 2.24 14.40 -20.15
C ILE A 59 2.51 12.93 -20.46
N ASP A 60 3.70 12.64 -20.96
CA ASP A 60 4.22 11.27 -21.01
C ASP A 60 4.91 10.97 -19.69
N LEU A 61 4.19 10.31 -18.78
CA LEU A 61 4.72 9.94 -17.46
C LEU A 61 5.91 8.99 -17.56
N GLY A 62 5.92 8.07 -18.53
CA GLY A 62 7.03 7.16 -18.71
C GLY A 62 8.31 7.90 -19.10
N ALA A 63 8.19 8.86 -20.04
CA ALA A 63 9.31 9.71 -20.43
C ALA A 63 9.77 10.61 -19.28
N GLU A 64 8.85 11.20 -18.51
CA GLU A 64 9.19 12.06 -17.36
C GLU A 64 9.89 11.26 -16.25
N MET A 65 9.39 10.06 -15.92
CA MET A 65 10.02 9.15 -14.96
C MET A 65 11.42 8.73 -15.42
N ALA A 66 11.60 8.45 -16.72
CA ALA A 66 12.89 8.09 -17.29
C ALA A 66 13.89 9.26 -17.25
N ALA A 67 13.44 10.47 -17.61
CA ALA A 67 14.25 11.68 -17.52
C ALA A 67 14.65 11.96 -16.08
N TRP A 68 13.70 11.88 -15.14
CA TRP A 68 13.96 12.11 -13.73
C TRP A 68 14.95 11.08 -13.16
N ARG A 69 14.84 9.81 -13.56
CA ARG A 69 15.82 8.76 -13.19
C ARG A 69 17.23 9.02 -13.74
N ALA A 70 17.37 9.68 -14.88
CA ALA A 70 18.68 10.05 -15.41
C ALA A 70 19.28 11.26 -14.69
N GLU A 71 18.45 12.24 -14.30
CA GLU A 71 18.86 13.45 -13.58
C GLU A 71 19.30 13.16 -12.14
N ASP A 72 18.58 12.25 -11.50
CA ASP A 72 18.77 11.83 -10.13
C ASP A 72 18.67 10.31 -10.14
N PRO A 73 19.78 9.55 -10.20
CA PRO A 73 19.73 8.09 -10.22
C PRO A 73 19.44 7.49 -8.85
N ASP A 74 19.97 8.09 -7.79
CA ASP A 74 19.97 7.51 -6.44
C ASP A 74 18.92 8.14 -5.51
N GLY A 75 18.26 9.22 -5.91
CA GLY A 75 17.26 9.85 -5.07
C GLY A 75 15.92 9.12 -5.02
N LEU A 76 15.01 9.69 -4.26
CA LEU A 76 13.79 8.98 -3.90
C LEU A 76 12.67 9.12 -4.91
N ARG A 77 12.67 10.05 -5.89
CA ARG A 77 11.68 10.21 -6.98
C ARG A 77 10.26 9.66 -6.76
N GLU A 78 10.04 8.38 -7.10
CA GLU A 78 8.80 7.61 -6.88
C GLU A 78 8.99 6.41 -5.93
N ASN A 79 10.17 6.30 -5.34
CA ASN A 79 10.55 5.39 -4.27
C ASN A 79 10.35 6.03 -2.89
N PHE A 80 10.65 5.26 -1.85
CA PHE A 80 10.49 5.65 -0.43
C PHE A 80 11.65 5.13 0.43
N ASP A 81 11.79 5.68 1.62
CA ASP A 81 12.76 5.25 2.65
C ASP A 81 12.10 5.11 4.03
N GLU A 82 12.89 4.86 5.08
CA GLU A 82 12.35 4.63 6.42
C GLU A 82 11.63 5.85 7.02
N ASP A 83 11.97 7.07 6.57
CA ASP A 83 11.32 8.30 7.00
C ASP A 83 9.88 8.42 6.46
N ASP A 84 9.53 7.59 5.46
CA ASP A 84 8.18 7.47 4.94
C ASP A 84 7.33 6.43 5.72
N LEU A 85 7.88 5.72 6.71
CA LEU A 85 7.07 4.78 7.51
C LEU A 85 6.05 5.54 8.37
N TYR A 86 4.82 5.02 8.41
CA TYR A 86 3.86 5.46 9.42
C TYR A 86 4.42 5.23 10.84
N PRO A 87 4.23 6.17 11.80
CA PRO A 87 4.93 6.13 13.09
C PRO A 87 4.71 4.87 13.93
N ASP A 88 3.59 4.19 13.75
CA ASP A 88 3.19 3.01 14.51
C ASP A 88 3.58 1.68 13.84
N VAL A 89 4.19 1.70 12.65
CA VAL A 89 4.46 0.49 11.86
C VAL A 89 5.40 -0.46 12.59
N ARG A 90 6.54 0.05 13.07
CA ARG A 90 7.54 -0.79 13.75
C ARG A 90 6.98 -1.39 15.04
N GLN A 91 6.25 -0.59 15.83
CA GLN A 91 5.63 -1.04 17.07
C GLN A 91 4.53 -2.07 16.80
N GLY A 92 3.63 -1.80 15.86
CA GLY A 92 2.51 -2.68 15.51
C GLY A 92 2.98 -4.03 14.97
N LEU A 93 3.94 -4.03 14.04
CA LEU A 93 4.51 -5.28 13.51
C LEU A 93 5.22 -6.08 14.60
N SER A 94 5.95 -5.43 15.52
CA SER A 94 6.61 -6.11 16.65
C SER A 94 5.58 -6.79 17.56
N ALA A 95 4.51 -6.09 17.93
CA ALA A 95 3.45 -6.64 18.76
C ALA A 95 2.74 -7.84 18.09
N LEU A 96 2.48 -7.75 16.78
CA LEU A 96 1.88 -8.85 16.02
C LEU A 96 2.81 -10.06 15.92
N ARG A 97 4.12 -9.82 15.76
CA ARG A 97 5.13 -10.90 15.77
C ARG A 97 5.22 -11.57 17.13
N GLU A 98 5.22 -10.79 18.22
CA GLU A 98 5.22 -11.30 19.60
C GLU A 98 3.95 -12.11 19.91
N ALA A 99 2.82 -11.76 19.32
CA ALA A 99 1.58 -12.54 19.39
C ALA A 99 1.63 -13.87 18.58
N GLY A 100 2.74 -14.14 17.86
CA GLY A 100 2.99 -15.40 17.16
C GLY A 100 2.43 -15.47 15.74
N TYR A 101 2.05 -14.33 15.15
CA TYR A 101 1.63 -14.29 13.75
C TYR A 101 2.83 -14.34 12.80
N ARG A 102 2.64 -15.01 11.66
CA ARG A 102 3.53 -14.87 10.50
C ARG A 102 3.20 -13.56 9.78
N LEU A 103 4.20 -12.73 9.51
CA LEU A 103 4.02 -11.39 8.94
C LEU A 103 4.67 -11.31 7.56
N ILE A 104 3.90 -10.95 6.54
CA ILE A 104 4.39 -10.84 5.16
C ILE A 104 4.06 -9.45 4.62
N VAL A 105 4.96 -8.85 3.85
CA VAL A 105 4.68 -7.67 3.03
C VAL A 105 4.45 -8.12 1.60
N ALA A 106 3.31 -7.76 1.01
CA ALA A 106 3.02 -8.02 -0.39
C ALA A 106 2.10 -6.93 -0.96
N GLY A 107 2.53 -6.24 -2.02
CA GLY A 107 1.75 -5.14 -2.60
C GLY A 107 2.07 -4.85 -4.07
N ASN A 108 1.26 -3.97 -4.66
CA ASN A 108 1.52 -3.48 -6.02
C ASN A 108 2.68 -2.49 -5.97
N GLN A 109 3.87 -2.92 -6.37
CA GLN A 109 5.09 -2.12 -6.22
C GLN A 109 6.07 -2.37 -7.37
N PRO A 110 6.82 -1.33 -7.79
CA PRO A 110 7.82 -1.46 -8.83
C PRO A 110 9.06 -2.23 -8.32
N PRO A 111 9.96 -2.69 -9.21
CA PRO A 111 11.11 -3.50 -8.83
C PRO A 111 11.97 -2.90 -7.70
N GLN A 112 12.21 -1.58 -7.72
CA GLN A 112 13.07 -0.89 -6.75
C GLN A 112 12.52 -0.85 -5.31
N ALA A 113 11.21 -1.06 -5.13
CA ALA A 113 10.59 -1.01 -3.81
C ALA A 113 11.04 -2.16 -2.91
N TYR A 114 11.45 -3.30 -3.49
CA TYR A 114 11.94 -4.44 -2.71
C TYR A 114 13.19 -4.08 -1.92
N ASP A 115 14.20 -3.50 -2.58
CA ASP A 115 15.46 -3.15 -1.92
C ASP A 115 15.25 -2.08 -0.84
N ALA A 116 14.33 -1.12 -1.08
CA ALA A 116 13.95 -0.11 -0.09
C ALA A 116 13.30 -0.73 1.16
N LEU A 117 12.31 -1.60 0.98
CA LEU A 117 11.65 -2.29 2.10
C LEU A 117 12.61 -3.21 2.85
N ALA A 118 13.50 -3.91 2.14
CA ALA A 118 14.50 -4.77 2.76
C ALA A 118 15.50 -3.96 3.60
N ALA A 119 15.90 -2.77 3.13
CA ALA A 119 16.81 -1.89 3.87
C ALA A 119 16.22 -1.34 5.17
N MET A 120 14.89 -1.31 5.32
CA MET A 120 14.22 -0.84 6.54
C MET A 120 14.29 -1.82 7.72
N ASP A 121 14.66 -3.08 7.46
CA ASP A 121 14.76 -4.16 8.46
C ASP A 121 13.50 -4.27 9.34
N LEU A 122 12.33 -4.31 8.69
CA LEU A 122 11.04 -4.47 9.38
C LEU A 122 10.91 -5.90 9.94
N PRO A 123 10.24 -6.11 11.08
CA PRO A 123 10.13 -7.41 11.74
C PRO A 123 9.12 -8.34 11.05
N VAL A 124 9.33 -8.60 9.76
CA VAL A 124 8.49 -9.42 8.88
C VAL A 124 9.26 -10.65 8.40
N ASP A 125 8.53 -11.71 8.06
CA ASP A 125 9.10 -13.00 7.63
C ASP A 125 9.34 -13.07 6.12
N GLY A 126 8.78 -12.13 5.35
CA GLY A 126 8.96 -12.06 3.90
C GLY A 126 8.48 -10.75 3.29
N ILE A 127 9.13 -10.34 2.21
CA ILE A 127 8.78 -9.15 1.41
C ILE A 127 8.63 -9.60 -0.04
N HIS A 128 7.51 -9.24 -0.65
CA HIS A 128 7.18 -9.57 -2.02
C HIS A 128 6.54 -8.39 -2.74
N THR A 129 6.76 -8.29 -4.05
CA THR A 129 6.20 -7.23 -4.90
C THR A 129 5.48 -7.83 -6.10
N SER A 130 4.42 -7.15 -6.55
CA SER A 130 3.71 -7.53 -7.79
C SER A 130 4.65 -7.62 -8.99
N ALA A 131 5.64 -6.73 -9.10
CA ALA A 131 6.62 -6.74 -10.18
C ALA A 131 7.46 -8.03 -10.20
N ALA A 132 7.86 -8.54 -9.03
CA ALA A 132 8.59 -9.80 -8.93
C ALA A 132 7.71 -11.00 -9.32
N TRP A 133 6.42 -10.97 -8.95
CA TRP A 133 5.48 -12.04 -9.28
C TRP A 133 4.85 -11.94 -10.67
N ARG A 134 4.95 -10.78 -11.34
CA ARG A 134 4.29 -10.46 -12.62
C ARG A 134 2.76 -10.62 -12.59
N VAL A 135 2.16 -10.41 -11.43
CA VAL A 135 0.72 -10.37 -11.19
C VAL A 135 0.46 -9.24 -10.21
N GLU A 136 -0.67 -8.55 -10.33
CA GLU A 136 -0.98 -7.39 -9.50
C GLU A 136 -2.39 -7.46 -8.93
N LYS A 137 -2.62 -6.79 -7.81
CA LYS A 137 -3.98 -6.55 -7.31
C LYS A 137 -4.74 -5.70 -8.34
N PRO A 138 -6.03 -5.96 -8.56
CA PRO A 138 -6.90 -6.86 -7.79
C PRO A 138 -7.04 -8.28 -8.39
N GLU A 139 -6.08 -8.75 -9.19
CA GLU A 139 -6.16 -10.05 -9.85
C GLU A 139 -6.16 -11.21 -8.86
N PRO A 140 -7.01 -12.24 -9.04
CA PRO A 140 -7.02 -13.42 -8.15
C PRO A 140 -5.67 -14.14 -8.05
N ALA A 141 -4.85 -14.08 -9.11
CA ALA A 141 -3.52 -14.69 -9.14
C ALA A 141 -2.55 -14.06 -8.12
N PHE A 142 -2.69 -12.76 -7.82
CA PHE A 142 -1.93 -12.10 -6.77
C PHE A 142 -2.25 -12.69 -5.40
N PHE A 143 -3.54 -12.85 -5.07
CA PHE A 143 -3.96 -13.41 -3.78
C PHE A 143 -3.65 -14.91 -3.67
N ALA A 144 -3.64 -15.64 -4.78
CA ALA A 144 -3.14 -17.01 -4.79
C ALA A 144 -1.65 -17.08 -4.41
N LYS A 145 -0.83 -16.13 -4.92
CA LYS A 145 0.59 -16.01 -4.53
C LYS A 145 0.76 -15.60 -3.07
N VAL A 146 -0.09 -14.71 -2.56
CA VAL A 146 -0.12 -14.36 -1.13
C VAL A 146 -0.34 -15.60 -0.27
N ALA A 147 -1.31 -16.47 -0.62
CA ALA A 147 -1.55 -17.70 0.12
C ALA A 147 -0.35 -18.67 0.08
N GLU A 148 0.32 -18.78 -1.08
CA GLU A 148 1.53 -19.59 -1.26
C GLU A 148 2.66 -19.15 -0.30
N VAL A 149 2.97 -17.85 -0.25
CA VAL A 149 4.10 -17.35 0.56
C VAL A 149 3.77 -17.19 2.05
N ALA A 150 2.48 -17.01 2.37
CA ALA A 150 2.01 -17.06 3.75
C ALA A 150 2.06 -18.50 4.31
N GLU A 151 2.07 -19.52 3.45
CA GLU A 151 2.05 -20.94 3.83
C GLU A 151 0.86 -21.31 4.74
N HIS A 152 -0.28 -20.65 4.50
CA HIS A 152 -1.52 -20.82 5.25
C HIS A 152 -2.73 -20.89 4.33
N ALA A 153 -3.81 -21.52 4.79
CA ALA A 153 -5.06 -21.53 4.04
C ALA A 153 -5.62 -20.10 3.95
N PRO A 154 -6.30 -19.70 2.86
CA PRO A 154 -6.82 -18.34 2.70
C PRO A 154 -7.61 -17.85 3.93
N GLU A 155 -8.47 -18.67 4.52
CA GLU A 155 -9.29 -18.32 5.69
C GLU A 155 -8.50 -18.07 6.99
N GLU A 156 -7.22 -18.47 7.02
CA GLU A 156 -6.27 -18.22 8.12
C GLU A 156 -5.42 -16.95 7.89
N ILE A 157 -5.57 -16.28 6.73
CA ILE A 157 -4.81 -15.09 6.34
C ILE A 157 -5.69 -13.85 6.52
N LEU A 158 -5.14 -12.84 7.17
CA LEU A 158 -5.69 -11.48 7.20
C LEU A 158 -4.88 -10.58 6.27
N TYR A 159 -5.48 -10.17 5.16
CA TYR A 159 -4.88 -9.17 4.27
C TYR A 159 -5.19 -7.76 4.80
N VAL A 160 -4.16 -6.92 4.98
CA VAL A 160 -4.24 -5.59 5.56
C VAL A 160 -3.86 -4.57 4.49
N GLY A 161 -4.78 -3.65 4.17
CA GLY A 161 -4.56 -2.62 3.16
C GLY A 161 -5.46 -1.40 3.37
N ASP A 162 -5.25 -0.33 2.61
CA ASP A 162 -6.04 0.90 2.71
C ASP A 162 -7.13 0.98 1.63
N ARG A 163 -7.11 0.12 0.61
CA ARG A 163 -8.07 0.20 -0.50
C ARG A 163 -9.14 -0.87 -0.44
N VAL A 164 -10.40 -0.45 -0.29
CA VAL A 164 -11.54 -1.38 -0.40
C VAL A 164 -11.58 -2.12 -1.75
N ASP A 165 -11.38 -1.42 -2.86
CA ASP A 165 -11.46 -1.96 -4.22
C ASP A 165 -10.28 -2.86 -4.59
N ASN A 166 -9.08 -2.54 -4.07
CA ASN A 166 -7.83 -3.20 -4.45
C ASN A 166 -7.29 -4.20 -3.42
N ASP A 167 -7.65 -4.06 -2.14
CA ASP A 167 -7.18 -4.92 -1.04
C ASP A 167 -8.33 -5.73 -0.44
N VAL A 168 -9.33 -5.04 0.13
CA VAL A 168 -10.37 -5.69 0.95
C VAL A 168 -11.22 -6.63 0.11
N LEU A 169 -11.93 -6.11 -0.89
CA LEU A 169 -12.85 -6.91 -1.69
C LEU A 169 -12.16 -8.08 -2.42
N PRO A 170 -11.01 -7.89 -3.10
CA PRO A 170 -10.35 -9.01 -3.75
C PRO A 170 -9.74 -10.03 -2.78
N ALA A 171 -9.23 -9.62 -1.61
CA ALA A 171 -8.81 -10.56 -0.56
C ALA A 171 -9.98 -11.43 -0.08
N ARG A 172 -11.14 -10.80 0.19
CA ARG A 172 -12.36 -11.51 0.60
C ARG A 172 -12.84 -12.49 -0.48
N ARG A 173 -12.79 -12.10 -1.76
CA ARG A 173 -13.11 -12.98 -2.90
C ARG A 173 -12.15 -14.16 -3.02
N ALA A 174 -10.89 -14.02 -2.61
CA ALA A 174 -9.90 -15.09 -2.57
C ALA A 174 -10.05 -16.02 -1.34
N GLY A 175 -11.06 -15.80 -0.48
CA GLY A 175 -11.30 -16.58 0.72
C GLY A 175 -10.56 -16.08 1.96
N MET A 176 -9.82 -14.98 1.85
CA MET A 176 -9.08 -14.38 2.97
C MET A 176 -9.98 -13.56 3.88
N ARG A 177 -9.49 -13.30 5.09
CA ARG A 177 -9.99 -12.21 5.93
C ARG A 177 -9.33 -10.90 5.48
N ALA A 178 -9.98 -9.77 5.74
CA ALA A 178 -9.45 -8.47 5.35
C ALA A 178 -9.60 -7.41 6.45
N ALA A 179 -8.56 -6.61 6.66
CA ALA A 179 -8.59 -5.40 7.48
C ALA A 179 -8.37 -4.17 6.60
N LEU A 180 -9.23 -3.16 6.78
CA LEU A 180 -9.10 -1.85 6.15
C LEU A 180 -8.41 -0.88 7.10
N LEU A 181 -7.30 -0.29 6.65
CA LEU A 181 -6.66 0.83 7.33
C LEU A 181 -7.24 2.16 6.84
N ARG A 182 -7.56 3.05 7.78
CA ARG A 182 -8.01 4.42 7.49
C ARG A 182 -6.83 5.37 7.31
N ARG A 183 -6.02 5.09 6.29
CA ARG A 183 -4.81 5.82 5.92
C ARG A 183 -4.88 6.35 4.51
N GLY A 184 -4.10 7.38 4.23
CA GLY A 184 -4.09 8.03 2.93
C GLY A 184 -5.46 8.51 2.46
N PRO A 185 -5.56 8.96 1.20
CA PRO A 185 -6.82 9.42 0.65
C PRO A 185 -7.81 8.27 0.43
N TRP A 186 -7.36 7.08 -0.03
CA TRP A 186 -8.26 5.95 -0.28
C TRP A 186 -8.82 5.37 1.01
N GLY A 187 -7.98 4.98 1.99
CA GLY A 187 -8.46 4.40 3.23
C GLY A 187 -9.44 5.27 3.99
N LEU A 188 -9.18 6.58 4.09
CA LEU A 188 -10.10 7.53 4.72
C LEU A 188 -11.45 7.61 4.00
N LEU A 189 -11.44 7.74 2.67
CA LEU A 189 -12.66 7.91 1.88
C LEU A 189 -13.44 6.60 1.72
N HIS A 190 -12.74 5.48 1.54
CA HIS A 190 -13.33 4.16 1.33
C HIS A 190 -13.99 3.64 2.61
N ALA A 191 -13.46 3.97 3.79
CA ALA A 191 -14.06 3.57 5.07
C ALA A 191 -15.49 4.12 5.28
N GLY A 192 -15.86 5.20 4.59
CA GLY A 192 -17.23 5.73 4.60
C GLY A 192 -18.19 5.04 3.63
N ARG A 193 -17.72 4.11 2.80
CA ARG A 193 -18.53 3.44 1.77
C ARG A 193 -19.21 2.18 2.32
N PRO A 194 -20.40 1.80 1.83
CA PRO A 194 -21.07 0.57 2.25
C PRO A 194 -20.22 -0.70 2.10
N GLU A 195 -19.37 -0.75 1.07
CA GLU A 195 -18.50 -1.88 0.76
C GLU A 195 -17.43 -2.12 1.84
N ALA A 196 -17.06 -1.08 2.62
CA ALA A 196 -16.13 -1.24 3.74
C ALA A 196 -16.66 -2.20 4.81
N ALA A 197 -17.99 -2.40 4.90
CA ALA A 197 -18.59 -3.38 5.79
C ALA A 197 -18.21 -4.84 5.47
N GLN A 198 -17.58 -5.09 4.31
CA GLN A 198 -17.04 -6.41 3.96
C GLN A 198 -15.66 -6.69 4.57
N ALA A 199 -14.98 -5.65 5.07
CA ALA A 199 -13.80 -5.83 5.90
C ALA A 199 -14.19 -6.44 7.25
N ASP A 200 -13.36 -7.34 7.75
CA ASP A 200 -13.53 -7.93 9.08
C ASP A 200 -13.19 -6.93 10.18
N MET A 201 -12.30 -5.99 9.87
CA MET A 201 -11.85 -4.93 10.76
C MET A 201 -11.62 -3.64 9.96
N VAL A 202 -11.94 -2.52 10.58
CA VAL A 202 -11.54 -1.18 10.14
C VAL A 202 -10.79 -0.56 11.31
N VAL A 203 -9.56 -0.11 11.08
CA VAL A 203 -8.64 0.41 12.13
C VAL A 203 -7.85 1.60 11.59
N ASP A 204 -7.32 2.44 12.48
CA ASP A 204 -6.50 3.61 12.13
C ASP A 204 -5.00 3.29 12.05
N GLY A 205 -4.59 2.17 12.64
CA GLY A 205 -3.19 1.74 12.57
C GLY A 205 -2.89 0.32 12.99
N LEU A 206 -1.62 -0.04 12.86
CA LEU A 206 -1.10 -1.37 13.16
C LEU A 206 -1.02 -1.65 14.65
N THR A 207 -0.85 -0.63 15.50
CA THR A 207 -0.93 -0.83 16.96
C THR A 207 -2.37 -1.19 17.38
N GLU A 208 -3.37 -0.46 16.87
CA GLU A 208 -4.79 -0.80 17.09
C GLU A 208 -5.13 -2.18 16.51
N LEU A 209 -4.62 -2.50 15.32
CA LEU A 209 -4.80 -3.82 14.71
C LEU A 209 -4.29 -4.93 15.64
N ALA A 210 -3.10 -4.76 16.21
CA ALA A 210 -2.50 -5.71 17.16
C ALA A 210 -3.37 -5.88 18.41
N GLU A 211 -3.81 -4.77 19.01
CA GLU A 211 -4.68 -4.78 20.20
C GLU A 211 -6.00 -5.51 19.97
N ARG A 212 -6.56 -5.40 18.76
CA ARG A 212 -7.83 -6.05 18.42
C ARG A 212 -7.70 -7.53 18.03
N LEU A 213 -6.50 -8.01 17.73
CA LEU A 213 -6.20 -9.41 17.42
C LEU A 213 -5.71 -10.21 18.63
N GLY A 214 -5.15 -9.52 19.64
CA GLY A 214 -4.84 -10.07 20.97
C GLY A 214 -6.07 -10.32 21.85
#